data_AF-A0A183U612-F1
#
_entry.id   AF-A0A183U612-F1
#
_cell.length_a   1.000
_cell.length_b   1.000
_cell.length_c   1.000
_cell.angle_alpha   90.00
_cell.angle_beta   90.00
_cell.angle_gamma   90.00
#
_symmetry.space_group_name_H-M   'P 1'
#
loop_
_entity.id
_entity.type
_entity.pdbx_description
1 polymer ?
#
loop_
_entity_poly.entity_id
_entity_poly.type
_entity_poly.pdbx_seq_one_letter_code
_entity_poly.pdbx_strand_id
1 'polypeptide(L)'
;LLLCYENRCVVINQEGTVKSSRVSSARFKFNFRIEYLVSLSDSILAFHSHGVQGRAYVDDTITQDLNDSNNVYQVVGSDKLVVLKRRATSATDNCDLCILTGHESTLAG
;
A
#
# COMPACT_ATOMS: atom_id res chain seq x y z
N LEU A 1 11.79 -5.88 8.09
CA LEU A 1 11.96 -4.64 7.31
C LEU A 1 11.37 -4.88 5.93
N LEU A 2 10.83 -3.85 5.28
CA LEU A 2 10.40 -3.90 3.88
C LEU A 2 11.34 -3.04 3.05
N LEU A 3 11.87 -3.60 1.98
CA LEU A 3 12.62 -2.89 0.97
C LEU A 3 11.73 -2.67 -0.24
N CYS A 4 11.70 -1.44 -0.76
CA CYS A 4 10.94 -1.10 -1.94
C CYS A 4 11.84 -0.47 -2.99
N TYR A 5 11.70 -0.92 -4.23
CA TYR A 5 12.35 -0.33 -5.38
C TYR A 5 11.46 -0.47 -6.61
N GLU A 6 11.19 0.66 -7.28
CA GLU A 6 10.29 0.76 -8.42
C GLU A 6 8.91 0.14 -8.17
N ASN A 7 8.63 -1.03 -8.76
CA ASN A 7 7.37 -1.74 -8.66
C ASN A 7 7.47 -3.02 -7.81
N ARG A 8 8.52 -3.15 -7.00
CA ARG A 8 8.80 -4.36 -6.22
C ARG A 8 8.98 -4.03 -4.75
N CYS A 9 8.45 -4.91 -3.93
CA CYS A 9 8.68 -4.89 -2.49
C CYS A 9 9.16 -6.26 -2.01
N VAL A 10 10.10 -6.27 -1.07
CA VAL A 10 10.69 -7.48 -0.49
C VAL A 10 10.76 -7.38 1.02
N VAL A 11 10.33 -8.43 1.71
CA VAL A 11 10.45 -8.55 3.16
C VAL A 11 11.82 -9.12 3.51
N ILE A 12 12.60 -8.36 4.29
CA ILE A 12 13.96 -8.72 4.73
C ILE A 12 14.07 -8.71 6.26
N ASN A 13 14.99 -9.50 6.80
CA ASN A 13 15.43 -9.41 8.20
C ASN A 13 16.39 -8.22 8.39
N GLN A 14 16.93 -8.06 9.61
CA GLN A 14 17.83 -6.95 9.94
C GLN A 14 19.20 -7.09 9.25
N GLU A 15 19.56 -8.32 8.87
CA GLU A 15 20.78 -8.67 8.15
C GLU A 15 20.65 -8.49 6.63
N GLY A 16 19.51 -8.00 6.14
CA GLY A 16 19.26 -7.79 4.71
C GLY A 16 18.93 -9.06 3.92
N THR A 17 18.74 -10.19 4.59
CA THR A 17 18.35 -11.47 3.98
C THR A 17 16.84 -11.52 3.78
N VAL A 18 16.41 -11.98 2.60
CA VAL A 18 14.99 -12.16 2.30
C VAL A 18 14.38 -13.18 3.25
N LYS A 19 13.32 -12.79 3.96
CA LYS A 19 12.59 -13.71 4.82
C LYS A 19 11.85 -14.72 3.95
N SER A 20 12.38 -15.93 3.77
CA SER A 20 11.62 -17.00 3.12
C SER A 20 10.82 -17.78 4.16
N SER A 21 9.50 -17.83 4.00
CA SER A 21 8.62 -18.71 4.76
C SER A 21 7.79 -19.55 3.80
N ARG A 22 7.42 -20.77 4.21
CA ARG A 22 6.44 -21.59 3.46
C ARG A 22 5.02 -21.02 3.54
N VAL A 23 4.79 -20.10 4.47
CA VAL A 23 3.45 -19.61 4.86
C VAL A 23 3.22 -18.15 4.42
N SER A 24 4.26 -17.47 3.92
CA SER A 24 4.14 -16.06 3.55
C SER A 24 5.01 -15.69 2.36
N SER A 25 4.41 -14.92 1.46
CA SER A 25 5.04 -14.21 0.35
C SER A 25 6.07 -13.21 0.87
N ALA A 26 7.30 -13.36 0.40
CA ALA A 26 8.41 -12.48 0.74
C ALA A 26 8.67 -11.41 -0.31
N ARG A 27 8.08 -11.55 -1.50
CA ARG A 27 8.33 -10.72 -2.67
C ARG A 27 6.99 -10.37 -3.32
N PHE A 28 6.80 -9.09 -3.58
CA PHE A 28 5.59 -8.53 -4.14
C PHE A 28 5.96 -7.74 -5.39
N LYS A 29 5.19 -7.91 -6.46
CA LYS A 29 5.37 -7.17 -7.70
C LYS A 29 4.06 -6.51 -8.11
N PHE A 30 4.12 -5.20 -8.27
CA PHE A 30 2.99 -4.37 -8.68
C PHE A 30 3.09 -4.05 -10.18
N ASN A 31 1.96 -3.78 -10.80
CA ASN A 31 1.88 -3.33 -12.19
C ASN A 31 2.09 -1.81 -12.34
N PHE A 32 2.42 -1.12 -11.25
CA PHE A 32 2.70 0.32 -11.19
C PHE A 32 3.97 0.60 -10.39
N ARG A 33 4.52 1.80 -10.55
CA ARG A 33 5.61 2.29 -9.70
C ARG A 33 5.04 2.65 -8.33
N ILE A 34 5.63 2.09 -7.29
CA ILE A 34 5.26 2.34 -5.90
C ILE A 34 5.80 3.72 -5.51
N GLU A 35 4.92 4.56 -4.99
CA GLU A 35 5.25 5.89 -4.46
C GLU A 35 5.34 5.89 -2.93
N TYR A 36 4.55 5.06 -2.27
CA TYR A 36 4.57 4.87 -0.83
C TYR A 36 4.12 3.45 -0.45
N LEU A 37 4.63 2.92 0.65
CA LEU A 37 4.24 1.63 1.19
C LEU A 37 3.86 1.74 2.66
N VAL A 38 2.78 1.06 3.01
CA VAL A 38 2.39 0.81 4.40
C VAL A 38 2.38 -0.69 4.64
N SER A 39 3.08 -1.13 5.68
CA SER A 39 2.93 -2.50 6.18
C SER A 39 1.80 -2.54 7.19
N LEU A 40 0.85 -3.42 6.98
CA LEU A 40 -0.11 -3.84 8.00
C LEU A 40 0.39 -5.13 8.64
N SER A 41 -0.41 -5.71 9.55
CA SER A 41 -0.10 -6.98 10.22
C SER A 41 -0.19 -8.18 9.28
N ASP A 42 -1.16 -8.16 8.36
CA ASP A 42 -1.52 -9.28 7.48
C ASP A 42 -1.29 -9.00 5.99
N SER A 43 -0.98 -7.75 5.64
CA SER A 43 -0.90 -7.28 4.26
C SER A 43 0.04 -6.09 4.08
N ILE A 44 0.32 -5.74 2.83
CA ILE A 44 0.95 -4.48 2.43
C ILE A 44 -0.03 -3.64 1.62
N LEU A 45 0.02 -2.32 1.80
CA LEU A 45 -0.64 -1.35 0.94
C LEU A 45 0.42 -0.61 0.13
N ALA A 46 0.40 -0.77 -1.19
CA ALA A 46 1.26 -0.04 -2.12
C ALA A 46 0.46 1.07 -2.80
N PHE A 47 0.92 2.30 -2.62
CA PHE A 47 0.29 3.49 -3.16
C PHE A 47 0.96 3.90 -4.47
N HIS A 48 0.13 4.40 -5.39
CA HIS A 48 0.54 5.13 -6.58
C HIS A 48 -0.28 6.41 -6.66
N SER A 49 0.05 7.29 -7.61
CA SER A 49 -0.59 8.59 -7.75
C SER A 49 -2.11 8.55 -7.81
N HIS A 50 -2.72 7.48 -8.32
CA HIS A 50 -4.16 7.38 -8.54
C HIS A 50 -4.86 6.41 -7.59
N GLY A 51 -4.18 5.88 -6.58
CA GLY A 51 -4.82 4.97 -5.66
C GLY A 51 -3.86 4.06 -4.91
N VAL A 52 -4.37 2.88 -4.56
CA VAL A 52 -3.72 1.96 -3.64
C VAL A 52 -4.11 0.54 -3.95
N GLN A 53 -3.13 -0.36 -3.84
CA GLN A 53 -3.34 -1.78 -3.99
C GLN A 53 -2.86 -2.53 -2.76
N GLY A 54 -3.73 -3.34 -2.18
CA GLY A 54 -3.47 -4.22 -1.05
C GLY A 54 -3.03 -5.61 -1.51
N ARG A 55 -2.04 -6.18 -0.83
CA ARG A 55 -1.58 -7.57 -1.03
C ARG A 55 -1.43 -8.29 0.29
N ALA A 56 -2.07 -9.45 0.42
CA ALA A 56 -1.95 -10.28 1.61
C ALA A 56 -0.56 -10.91 1.71
N TYR A 57 0.00 -10.96 2.91
CA TYR A 57 1.30 -11.60 3.16
C TYR A 57 1.27 -13.11 2.95
N VAL A 58 0.12 -13.76 3.14
CA VAL A 58 0.00 -15.22 3.11
C VAL A 58 0.22 -15.79 1.70
N ASP A 59 -0.37 -15.15 0.69
CA ASP A 59 -0.52 -15.71 -0.64
C ASP A 59 -0.38 -14.69 -1.78
N ASP A 60 -0.03 -13.42 -1.49
CA ASP A 60 0.00 -12.33 -2.47
C ASP A 60 -1.36 -12.04 -3.14
N THR A 61 -2.47 -12.46 -2.51
CA THR A 61 -3.81 -12.14 -3.03
C THR A 61 -4.09 -10.64 -2.93
N ILE A 62 -4.72 -10.10 -3.98
CA ILE A 62 -5.20 -8.72 -4.03
C ILE A 62 -6.33 -8.55 -3.01
N THR A 63 -6.09 -7.82 -1.92
CA THR A 63 -7.12 -7.55 -0.90
C THR A 63 -7.86 -6.24 -1.17
N GLN A 64 -7.20 -5.30 -1.84
CA GLN A 64 -7.74 -3.99 -2.21
C GLN A 64 -7.15 -3.57 -3.56
N ASP A 65 -7.93 -2.91 -4.39
CA ASP A 65 -7.46 -2.34 -5.66
C ASP A 65 -8.29 -1.08 -5.97
N LEU A 66 -7.80 0.06 -5.51
CA LEU A 66 -8.43 1.36 -5.74
C LEU A 66 -7.66 2.10 -6.83
N ASN A 67 -8.39 2.58 -7.83
CA ASN A 67 -7.85 3.40 -8.90
C ASN A 67 -8.86 4.49 -9.29
N ASP A 68 -8.45 5.73 -9.09
CA ASP A 68 -9.23 6.93 -9.37
C ASP A 68 -8.38 7.93 -10.17
N SER A 69 -8.58 7.92 -11.48
CA SER A 69 -7.85 8.77 -12.43
C SER A 69 -8.19 10.26 -12.30
N ASN A 70 -9.31 10.60 -11.65
CA ASN A 70 -9.72 12.00 -11.49
C ASN A 70 -8.93 12.73 -10.41
N ASN A 71 -8.18 12.00 -9.58
CA ASN A 71 -7.45 12.57 -8.47
C ASN A 71 -6.02 12.01 -8.40
N VAL A 72 -5.14 12.85 -7.86
CA VAL A 72 -3.78 12.48 -7.45
C VAL A 72 -3.73 12.46 -5.93
N TYR A 73 -3.22 11.36 -5.39
CA TYR A 73 -3.08 11.10 -3.98
C TYR A 73 -1.60 11.03 -3.60
N GLN A 74 -1.27 11.61 -2.45
CA GLN A 74 0.05 11.51 -1.84
C GLN A 74 -0.12 11.15 -0.37
N VAL A 75 0.54 10.10 0.10
CA VAL A 75 0.55 9.77 1.52
C VAL A 75 1.34 10.84 2.28
N VAL A 76 0.72 11.45 3.28
CA VAL A 76 1.34 12.48 4.15
C VAL A 76 1.55 11.98 5.58
N GLY A 77 0.94 10.85 5.97
CA GLY A 77 1.17 10.18 7.25
C GLY A 77 0.54 8.78 7.28
N SER A 78 1.14 7.88 8.06
CA SER A 78 0.70 6.47 8.12
C SER A 78 0.97 5.78 9.46
N ASP A 79 1.01 6.51 10.58
CA ASP A 79 1.29 5.93 11.90
C ASP A 79 0.06 5.18 12.45
N LYS A 80 -0.97 5.90 12.88
CA LYS A 80 -2.25 5.31 13.32
C LYS A 80 -3.30 5.26 12.21
N LEU A 81 -3.26 6.26 11.34
CA LEU A 81 -4.18 6.43 10.23
C LEU A 81 -3.36 6.73 8.99
N VAL A 82 -3.80 6.23 7.85
CA VAL A 82 -3.26 6.64 6.56
C VAL A 82 -3.96 7.93 6.15
N VAL A 83 -3.20 9.01 6.15
CA VAL A 83 -3.65 10.33 5.73
C VAL A 83 -3.09 10.62 4.34
N LEU A 84 -3.97 11.03 3.44
CA LEU A 84 -3.66 11.32 2.06
C LEU A 84 -3.92 12.81 1.79
N LYS A 85 -2.99 13.46 1.09
CA LYS A 85 -3.28 14.68 0.37
C LYS A 85 -3.89 14.30 -0.98
N ARG A 86 -5.08 14.81 -1.26
CA ARG A 86 -5.82 14.61 -2.51
C ARG A 86 -5.81 15.91 -3.32
N ARG A 87 -5.58 15.81 -4.62
CA ARG A 87 -5.72 16.91 -5.58
C ARG A 87 -6.46 16.40 -6.80
N ALA A 88 -7.45 17.12 -7.32
CA ALA A 88 -8.05 16.75 -8.60
C ALA A 88 -7.00 16.82 -9.71
N THR A 89 -6.95 15.82 -10.60
CA THR A 89 -5.97 15.75 -11.69
C THR A 89 -6.03 16.99 -12.59
N SER A 90 -7.23 17.55 -12.77
CA SER A 90 -7.50 18.77 -13.56
C SER A 90 -7.21 20.10 -12.83
N ALA A 91 -6.97 20.09 -11.52
CA ALA A 91 -6.75 21.30 -10.72
C ALA A 91 -5.26 21.53 -10.42
N THR A 92 -4.83 22.78 -10.45
CA THR A 92 -3.43 23.17 -10.22
C THR A 92 -3.10 23.44 -8.75
N ASP A 93 -4.02 24.03 -7.98
CA ASP A 93 -3.65 24.63 -6.69
C ASP A 93 -4.46 24.15 -5.47
N ASN A 94 -5.68 23.61 -5.64
CA ASN A 94 -6.48 23.16 -4.51
C ASN A 94 -6.20 21.70 -4.12
N CYS A 95 -5.98 21.47 -2.84
CA CYS A 95 -5.77 20.13 -2.28
C CYS A 95 -6.60 19.94 -1.01
N ASP A 96 -7.13 18.73 -0.83
CA ASP A 96 -7.84 18.30 0.37
C ASP A 96 -7.01 17.27 1.15
N LEU A 97 -7.36 17.08 2.42
CA LEU A 97 -6.88 15.96 3.22
C LEU A 97 -7.98 14.91 3.34
N CYS A 98 -7.64 13.65 3.09
CA CYS A 98 -8.53 12.52 3.31
C CYS A 98 -7.85 11.43 4.15
N ILE A 99 -8.66 10.58 4.77
CA ILE A 99 -8.21 9.45 5.57
C ILE A 99 -8.61 8.19 4.80
N LEU A 100 -7.66 7.28 4.61
CA LEU A 100 -7.95 5.95 4.09
C LEU A 100 -8.28 5.03 5.27
N THR A 101 -9.53 4.55 5.30
CA THR A 101 -10.02 3.63 6.33
C THR A 101 -10.26 2.26 5.70
N GLY A 102 -9.86 1.19 6.40
CA GLY A 102 -10.24 -0.18 6.04
C GLY A 102 -11.55 -0.60 6.71
N HIS A 103 -12.22 -1.60 6.15
CA HIS A 103 -13.25 -2.36 6.85
C HIS A 103 -12.61 -3.67 7.33
N GLU A 104 -12.57 -3.92 8.63
CA GLU A 104 -12.31 -5.28 9.10
C GLU A 104 -13.57 -6.08 8.84
N SER A 105 -13.51 -7.07 7.93
CA SER A 105 -14.57 -8.06 7.84
C SER A 105 -14.58 -8.84 9.14
N THR A 106 -15.51 -8.53 10.04
CA THR A 106 -15.78 -9.34 11.23
C THR A 106 -16.26 -10.70 10.74
N LEU A 107 -15.35 -11.66 10.55
CA LEU A 107 -15.73 -13.06 10.51
C LEU A 107 -16.25 -13.39 11.91
N ALA A 108 -17.58 -13.35 12.05
CA ALA A 108 -18.27 -13.93 13.19
C ALA A 108 -17.83 -15.40 13.27
N GLY A 109 -17.28 -15.76 14.44
CA GLY A 109 -16.90 -17.14 14.76
C GLY A 109 -18.09 -18.08 14.89
#